data_AF-A0A379X2P1-F1
#
_entry.id   AF-A0A379X2P1-F1
#
_cell.length_a   1.000
_cell.length_b   1.000
_cell.length_c   1.000
_cell.angle_alpha   90.00
_cell.angle_beta   90.00
_cell.angle_gamma   90.00
#
_symmetry.space_group_name_H-M   'P 1'
#
loop_
_entity.id
_entity.type
_entity.pdbx_description
1 polymer ?
#
loop_
_entity_poly.entity_id
_entity_poly.type
_entity_poly.pdbx_seq_one_letter_code
_entity_poly.pdbx_strand_id
1 'polypeptide(L)'
;MTCRSKGESSLFSRDQVDYMDVSTQQVVSVGASLIPFLEHDDANRALMGANMQRQAVPTLRADKPLVGTGMERAVAVDSGVTAVAKRGGTVQYVDASRIVIKVNEDEMYPGEAGIDIYNLTKYTRSNQNTCINQMPCVSLGEPVERGDVLADGPSTDLGELALGQNMRVAFMPWNGYNFEDSILVSERVVQEDRFTTIHIQELACVSRDTKLGPEEITADIPNVG
;
A
#
# COMPACT_ATOMS: atom_id res chain seq x y z
N MET A 1 -4.10 -32.51 25.41
CA MET A 1 -3.84 -31.43 24.43
C MET A 1 -2.53 -30.76 24.80
N THR A 2 -1.77 -30.27 23.82
CA THR A 2 -0.55 -29.49 24.09
C THR A 2 -0.96 -28.06 24.45
N CYS A 3 -0.64 -27.62 25.66
CA CYS A 3 -0.97 -26.29 26.16
C CYS A 3 0.23 -25.69 26.88
N ARG A 4 0.24 -24.36 27.06
CA ARG A 4 1.29 -23.64 27.78
C ARG A 4 0.77 -23.12 29.11
N SER A 5 1.50 -23.35 30.20
CA SER A 5 1.19 -22.82 31.53
C SER A 5 2.46 -22.36 32.23
N LYS A 6 2.42 -21.18 32.86
CA LYS A 6 3.56 -20.56 33.58
C LYS A 6 4.88 -20.51 32.78
N GLY A 7 4.79 -20.38 31.45
CA GLY A 7 5.95 -20.27 30.56
C GLY A 7 6.45 -21.59 29.97
N GLU A 8 5.94 -22.73 30.42
CA GLU A 8 6.31 -24.05 29.88
C GLU A 8 5.18 -24.70 29.09
N SER A 9 5.55 -25.44 28.05
CA SER A 9 4.63 -26.18 27.19
C SER A 9 4.61 -27.65 27.59
N SER A 10 3.44 -28.20 27.90
CA SER A 10 3.28 -29.61 28.28
C SER A 10 1.91 -30.17 27.87
N LEU A 11 1.68 -31.46 28.13
CA LEU A 11 0.42 -32.14 27.81
C LEU A 11 -0.54 -32.07 29.00
N PHE A 12 -1.73 -31.54 28.76
CA PHE A 12 -2.81 -31.43 29.75
C PHE A 12 -4.03 -32.28 29.36
N SER A 13 -4.81 -32.70 30.35
CA SER A 13 -6.13 -33.30 30.12
C SER A 13 -7.11 -32.26 29.57
N ARG A 14 -8.15 -32.70 28.87
CA ARG A 14 -9.15 -31.80 28.25
C ARG A 14 -9.86 -30.91 29.28
N ASP A 15 -10.12 -31.43 30.47
CA ASP A 15 -10.84 -30.71 31.54
C ASP A 15 -9.97 -29.67 32.26
N GLN A 16 -8.66 -29.65 32.00
CA GLN A 16 -7.70 -28.72 32.61
C GLN A 16 -7.42 -27.49 31.73
N VAL A 17 -8.08 -27.39 30.57
CA VAL A 17 -7.86 -26.30 29.61
C VAL A 17 -8.86 -25.19 29.86
N ASP A 18 -8.38 -24.06 30.40
CA ASP A 18 -9.24 -22.90 30.70
C ASP A 18 -9.44 -21.98 29.48
N TYR A 19 -8.43 -21.86 28.61
CA TYR A 19 -8.43 -20.96 27.46
C TYR A 19 -7.77 -21.60 26.23
N MET A 20 -8.10 -21.07 25.05
CA MET A 20 -7.53 -21.45 23.76
C MET A 20 -7.20 -20.20 22.95
N ASP A 21 -6.11 -20.26 22.18
CA ASP A 21 -5.69 -19.17 21.28
C ASP A 21 -6.80 -18.85 20.26
N VAL A 22 -6.99 -17.56 19.97
CA VAL A 22 -8.09 -17.10 19.10
C VAL A 22 -7.79 -17.37 17.64
N SER A 23 -6.53 -17.14 17.23
CA SER A 23 -6.04 -17.37 15.87
C SER A 23 -4.56 -17.73 15.90
N THR A 24 -4.11 -18.53 14.93
CA THR A 24 -2.69 -18.85 14.74
C THR A 24 -1.86 -17.62 14.38
N GLN A 25 -2.49 -16.60 13.77
CA GLN A 25 -1.84 -15.35 13.36
C GLN A 25 -1.58 -14.39 14.52
N GLN A 26 -2.18 -14.59 15.70
CA GLN A 26 -2.06 -13.66 16.83
C GLN A 26 -0.63 -13.53 17.38
N VAL A 27 0.27 -14.46 17.03
CA VAL A 27 1.65 -14.53 17.51
C VAL A 27 2.59 -13.61 16.69
N VAL A 28 2.20 -13.28 15.45
CA VAL A 28 3.05 -12.56 14.50
C VAL A 28 2.58 -11.11 14.32
N SER A 29 3.51 -10.23 13.92
CA SER A 29 3.18 -8.84 13.59
C SER A 29 2.53 -8.73 12.21
N VAL A 30 1.89 -7.60 11.93
CA VAL A 30 1.24 -7.32 10.63
C VAL A 30 2.18 -7.50 9.43
N GLY A 31 3.45 -7.13 9.56
CA GLY A 31 4.43 -7.33 8.50
C GLY A 31 4.77 -8.80 8.29
N ALA A 32 5.02 -9.54 9.37
CA ALA A 32 5.31 -10.97 9.27
C ALA A 32 4.08 -11.77 8.81
N SER A 33 2.87 -11.34 9.15
CA SER A 33 1.63 -12.00 8.72
C SER A 33 1.35 -11.88 7.22
N LEU A 34 2.02 -10.96 6.51
CA LEU A 34 1.94 -10.82 5.05
C LEU A 34 2.88 -11.77 4.30
N ILE A 35 3.78 -12.47 4.99
CA ILE A 35 4.72 -13.41 4.36
C ILE A 35 3.99 -14.74 4.19
N PRO A 36 3.70 -15.19 2.94
CA PRO A 36 3.15 -16.52 2.73
C PRO A 36 4.20 -17.59 3.06
N PHE A 37 3.77 -18.76 3.53
CA PHE A 37 4.65 -19.88 3.88
C PHE A 37 5.68 -19.57 4.98
N LEU A 38 5.37 -18.64 5.89
CA LEU A 38 6.22 -18.25 7.01
C LEU A 38 6.69 -19.44 7.86
N GLU A 39 5.86 -20.48 7.98
CA GLU A 39 6.16 -21.73 8.69
C GLU A 39 7.31 -22.54 8.08
N HIS A 40 7.70 -22.25 6.84
CA HIS A 40 8.78 -22.92 6.11
C HIS A 40 10.07 -22.10 6.06
N ASP A 41 10.05 -20.86 6.53
CA ASP A 41 11.21 -19.97 6.56
C ASP A 41 11.89 -19.96 7.93
N ASP A 42 13.20 -19.77 7.92
CA ASP A 42 13.94 -19.54 9.16
C ASP A 42 13.62 -18.14 9.74
N ALA A 43 13.70 -18.01 11.07
CA ALA A 43 13.31 -16.78 11.76
C ALA A 43 14.13 -15.55 11.35
N ASN A 44 15.40 -15.72 10.95
CA ASN A 44 16.24 -14.61 10.52
C ASN A 44 15.82 -14.13 9.13
N ARG A 45 15.50 -15.03 8.21
CA ARG A 45 14.93 -14.69 6.89
C ARG A 45 13.56 -14.04 7.01
N ALA A 46 12.70 -14.55 7.88
CA ALA A 46 11.41 -13.92 8.16
C ALA A 46 11.57 -12.48 8.66
N LEU A 47 12.52 -12.23 9.58
CA LEU A 47 12.84 -10.89 10.07
C LEU A 47 13.35 -9.98 8.96
N MET A 48 14.26 -10.48 8.11
CA MET A 48 14.76 -9.71 6.97
C MET A 48 13.64 -9.38 5.99
N GLY A 49 12.79 -10.35 5.64
CA GLY A 49 11.65 -10.18 4.75
C GLY A 49 10.68 -9.10 5.24
N ALA A 50 10.27 -9.17 6.50
CA ALA A 50 9.37 -8.17 7.09
C ALA A 50 9.99 -6.76 7.14
N ASN A 51 11.31 -6.65 7.31
CA ASN A 51 12.01 -5.37 7.27
C ASN A 51 12.15 -4.81 5.86
N MET A 52 12.46 -5.67 4.87
CA MET A 52 12.58 -5.29 3.48
C MET A 52 11.24 -4.86 2.88
N GLN A 53 10.13 -5.51 3.27
CA GLN A 53 8.78 -5.13 2.84
C GLN A 53 8.46 -3.66 3.14
N ARG A 54 8.89 -3.14 4.29
CA ARG A 54 8.67 -1.73 4.68
C ARG A 54 9.44 -0.72 3.83
N GLN A 55 10.43 -1.18 3.08
CA GLN A 55 11.29 -0.34 2.23
C GLN A 55 10.88 -0.40 0.76
N ALA A 56 9.89 -1.22 0.40
CA ALA A 56 9.38 -1.29 -0.96
C ALA A 56 8.79 0.08 -1.36
N VAL A 57 9.20 0.58 -2.53
CA VAL A 57 8.71 1.84 -3.08
C VAL A 57 7.56 1.54 -4.05
N PRO A 58 6.46 2.32 -4.01
CA PRO A 58 5.36 2.13 -4.94
C PRO A 58 5.78 2.23 -6.41
N THR A 59 5.46 1.20 -7.19
CA THR A 59 5.64 1.17 -8.64
C THR A 59 4.57 2.01 -9.34
N LEU A 60 4.83 2.39 -10.59
CA LEU A 60 3.91 3.17 -11.42
C LEU A 60 2.55 2.49 -11.56
N ARG A 61 2.54 1.16 -11.65
CA ARG A 61 1.35 0.32 -11.67
C ARG A 61 1.41 -0.64 -10.50
N ALA A 62 0.35 -0.67 -9.70
CA ALA A 62 0.17 -1.69 -8.68
C ALA A 62 -0.18 -3.03 -9.35
N ASP A 63 0.27 -4.13 -8.76
CA ASP A 63 -0.04 -5.50 -9.19
C ASP A 63 -0.26 -6.33 -7.93
N LYS A 64 -1.49 -6.78 -7.70
CA LYS A 64 -1.82 -7.57 -6.51
C LYS A 64 -0.99 -8.85 -6.42
N PRO A 65 -0.57 -9.29 -5.23
CA PRO A 65 0.19 -10.52 -5.08
C PRO A 65 -0.64 -11.73 -5.52
N LEU A 66 -0.08 -12.57 -6.40
CA LEU A 66 -0.74 -13.82 -6.81
C LEU A 66 -0.80 -14.84 -5.67
N VAL A 67 0.13 -14.73 -4.72
CA VAL A 67 0.20 -15.56 -3.51
C VAL A 67 0.19 -14.61 -2.31
N GLY A 68 -0.94 -14.58 -1.61
CA GLY A 68 -1.15 -13.75 -0.43
C GLY A 68 -1.61 -14.55 0.78
N THR A 69 -1.88 -13.84 1.87
CA THR A 69 -2.23 -14.39 3.20
C THR A 69 -3.65 -14.04 3.64
N GLY A 70 -4.31 -13.10 2.94
CA GLY A 70 -5.59 -12.50 3.29
C GLY A 70 -5.46 -11.24 4.17
N MET A 71 -4.26 -10.96 4.71
CA MET A 71 -3.98 -9.76 5.49
C MET A 71 -3.85 -8.51 4.62
N GLU A 72 -3.64 -8.66 3.32
CA GLU A 72 -3.39 -7.58 2.37
C GLU A 72 -4.55 -6.57 2.35
N ARG A 73 -5.79 -7.05 2.38
CA ARG A 73 -6.99 -6.19 2.41
C ARG A 73 -7.11 -5.43 3.72
N ALA A 74 -6.87 -6.09 4.86
CA ALA A 74 -6.92 -5.45 6.17
C ALA A 74 -5.91 -4.31 6.25
N VAL A 75 -4.67 -4.54 5.78
CA VAL A 75 -3.61 -3.51 5.79
C VAL A 75 -3.95 -2.36 4.85
N ALA A 76 -4.46 -2.63 3.64
CA ALA A 76 -4.81 -1.58 2.69
C ALA A 76 -5.95 -0.68 3.18
N VAL A 77 -6.98 -1.26 3.80
CA VAL A 77 -8.13 -0.52 4.36
C VAL A 77 -7.74 0.25 5.63
N ASP A 78 -7.05 -0.39 6.58
CA ASP A 78 -6.74 0.21 7.88
C ASP A 78 -5.59 1.23 7.82
N SER A 79 -4.76 1.20 6.77
CA SER A 79 -3.67 2.17 6.59
C SER A 79 -4.14 3.60 6.28
N GLY A 80 -5.39 3.77 5.81
CA GLY A 80 -5.95 5.07 5.44
C GLY A 80 -5.39 5.68 4.14
N VAL A 81 -4.60 4.92 3.36
CA VAL A 81 -4.11 5.37 2.04
C VAL A 81 -5.17 5.23 0.94
N THR A 82 -6.14 4.34 1.14
CA THR A 82 -7.26 4.09 0.25
C THR A 82 -8.45 4.99 0.62
N ALA A 83 -9.30 5.32 -0.35
CA ALA A 83 -10.56 6.01 -0.09
C ALA A 83 -11.65 4.97 0.17
N VAL A 84 -12.22 4.95 1.37
CA VAL A 84 -13.22 3.96 1.79
C VAL A 84 -14.61 4.60 1.90
N ALA A 85 -15.64 3.89 1.43
CA ALA A 85 -17.03 4.31 1.53
C ALA A 85 -17.50 4.34 2.99
N LYS A 86 -17.91 5.52 3.45
CA LYS A 86 -18.47 5.69 4.80
C LYS A 86 -19.88 5.13 4.94
N ARG A 87 -20.64 5.16 3.84
CA ARG A 87 -22.03 4.72 3.72
C ARG A 87 -22.22 3.97 2.42
N GLY A 88 -23.13 2.99 2.42
CA GLY A 88 -23.54 2.27 1.23
C GLY A 88 -24.37 3.14 0.28
N GLY A 89 -24.28 2.86 -1.01
CA GLY A 89 -24.95 3.66 -2.03
C GLY A 89 -24.70 3.21 -3.46
N THR A 90 -25.05 4.05 -4.41
CA THR A 90 -24.72 3.87 -5.83
C THR A 90 -23.81 5.00 -6.30
N VAL A 91 -22.77 4.66 -7.05
CA VAL A 91 -21.82 5.63 -7.59
C VAL A 91 -22.50 6.51 -8.64
N GLN A 92 -22.65 7.79 -8.35
CA GLN A 92 -23.31 8.76 -9.23
C GLN A 92 -22.35 9.39 -10.24
N TYR A 93 -21.10 9.64 -9.82
CA TYR A 93 -20.08 10.27 -10.64
C TYR A 93 -18.70 9.75 -10.26
N VAL A 94 -17.89 9.40 -11.27
CA VAL A 94 -16.50 8.97 -11.10
C VAL A 94 -15.62 9.82 -11.99
N ASP A 95 -14.56 10.35 -11.40
CA ASP A 95 -13.51 11.09 -12.09
C ASP A 95 -12.17 10.75 -11.43
N ALA A 96 -11.08 11.01 -12.14
CA ALA A 96 -9.74 10.80 -11.63
C ALA A 96 -9.44 11.63 -10.37
N SER A 97 -10.20 12.71 -10.13
CA SER A 97 -10.03 13.66 -9.02
C SER A 97 -11.04 13.49 -7.88
N ARG A 98 -12.24 12.96 -8.16
CA ARG A 98 -13.31 12.84 -7.15
C ARG A 98 -14.30 11.74 -7.50
N ILE A 99 -14.91 11.18 -6.46
CA ILE A 99 -15.96 10.17 -6.53
C ILE A 99 -17.17 10.70 -5.78
N VAL A 100 -18.36 10.59 -6.37
CA VAL A 100 -19.63 11.01 -5.77
C VAL A 100 -20.54 9.81 -5.64
N ILE A 101 -21.00 9.55 -4.43
CA ILE A 101 -21.90 8.44 -4.10
C ILE A 101 -23.25 9.00 -3.70
N LYS A 102 -24.30 8.49 -4.31
CA LYS A 102 -25.67 8.68 -3.85
C LYS A 102 -25.95 7.62 -2.78
N VAL A 103 -26.17 8.06 -1.56
CA VAL A 103 -26.35 7.21 -0.38
C VAL A 103 -27.71 6.51 -0.45
N ASN A 104 -27.79 5.28 0.03
CA ASN A 104 -29.05 4.56 0.16
C ASN A 104 -29.97 5.23 1.21
N GLU A 105 -31.28 5.20 1.00
CA GLU A 105 -32.25 5.84 1.91
C GLU A 105 -32.17 5.26 3.33
N ASP A 106 -31.80 3.98 3.46
CA ASP A 106 -31.66 3.28 4.75
C ASP A 106 -30.55 3.86 5.65
N GLU A 107 -29.49 4.40 5.05
CA GLU A 107 -28.32 4.97 5.75
C GLU A 107 -28.32 6.51 5.76
N MET A 108 -29.40 7.12 5.24
CA MET A 108 -29.51 8.58 5.10
C MET A 108 -29.98 9.21 6.41
N TYR A 109 -29.25 10.23 6.88
CA TYR A 109 -29.70 11.02 8.02
C TYR A 109 -30.78 12.03 7.59
N PRO A 110 -31.86 12.19 8.38
CA PRO A 110 -32.89 13.19 8.09
C PRO A 110 -32.31 14.61 8.03
N GLY A 111 -32.42 15.27 6.86
CA GLY A 111 -31.94 16.64 6.64
C GLY A 111 -30.60 16.77 5.92
N GLU A 112 -29.90 15.67 5.60
CA GLU A 112 -28.71 15.70 4.75
C GLU A 112 -29.05 15.53 3.26
N ALA A 113 -28.18 16.03 2.38
CA ALA A 113 -28.37 16.00 0.93
C ALA A 113 -28.25 14.60 0.29
N GLY A 114 -28.07 13.53 1.06
CA GLY A 114 -28.02 12.13 0.56
C GLY A 114 -26.89 11.84 -0.44
N ILE A 115 -25.87 12.70 -0.50
CA ILE A 115 -24.75 12.61 -1.45
C ILE A 115 -23.44 12.77 -0.68
N ASP A 116 -22.56 11.78 -0.83
CA ASP A 116 -21.20 11.81 -0.28
C ASP A 116 -20.18 12.09 -1.38
N ILE A 117 -19.29 13.05 -1.13
CA ILE A 117 -18.24 13.46 -2.06
C ILE A 117 -16.88 13.09 -1.48
N TYR A 118 -16.12 12.30 -2.23
CA TYR A 118 -14.77 11.87 -1.90
C TYR A 118 -13.78 12.53 -2.87
N ASN A 119 -12.97 13.46 -2.38
CA ASN A 119 -11.91 14.08 -3.17
C ASN A 119 -10.63 13.23 -3.07
N LEU A 120 -10.06 12.86 -4.21
CA LEU A 120 -8.88 12.01 -4.29
C LEU A 120 -7.60 12.85 -4.26
N THR A 121 -6.59 12.33 -3.57
CA THR A 121 -5.25 12.94 -3.54
C THR A 121 -4.50 12.57 -4.80
N LYS A 122 -4.06 13.57 -5.58
CA LYS A 122 -3.36 13.38 -6.86
C LYS A 122 -1.92 13.85 -6.75
N TYR A 123 -1.00 13.00 -7.22
CA TYR A 123 0.42 13.28 -7.41
C TYR A 123 1.06 14.17 -6.33
N THR A 124 0.84 13.80 -5.06
CA THR A 124 1.36 14.55 -3.91
C THR A 124 2.65 13.91 -3.41
N ARG A 125 3.58 14.75 -2.96
CA ARG A 125 4.87 14.31 -2.41
C ARG A 125 4.70 13.63 -1.06
N SER A 126 5.36 12.48 -0.87
CA SER A 126 5.55 11.87 0.45
C SER A 126 6.81 12.38 1.15
N ASN A 127 6.93 12.10 2.45
CA ASN A 127 8.13 12.44 3.22
C ASN A 127 9.41 11.80 2.67
N GLN A 128 9.31 10.64 2.02
CA GLN A 128 10.43 9.92 1.41
C GLN A 128 10.60 10.27 -0.08
N ASN A 129 10.01 11.37 -0.55
CA ASN A 129 10.05 11.84 -1.95
C ASN A 129 9.43 10.83 -2.95
N THR A 130 8.55 9.95 -2.48
CA THR A 130 7.75 9.07 -3.34
C THR A 130 6.43 9.75 -3.70
N CYS A 131 5.74 9.21 -4.71
CA CYS A 131 4.44 9.71 -5.16
C CYS A 131 3.29 9.09 -4.36
N ILE A 132 2.43 9.93 -3.78
CA ILE A 132 1.13 9.55 -3.23
C ILE A 132 0.09 9.95 -4.28
N ASN A 133 -0.55 8.95 -4.89
CA ASN A 133 -1.58 9.15 -5.89
C ASN A 133 -2.68 8.12 -5.69
N GLN A 134 -3.91 8.60 -5.60
CA GLN A 134 -5.09 7.76 -5.54
C GLN A 134 -5.72 7.57 -6.93
N MET A 135 -6.21 6.37 -7.20
CA MET A 135 -6.87 6.01 -8.45
C MET A 135 -8.26 5.43 -8.15
N PRO A 136 -9.33 5.93 -8.79
CA PRO A 136 -10.66 5.35 -8.60
C PRO A 136 -10.68 3.90 -9.10
N CYS A 137 -11.24 2.99 -8.31
CA CYS A 137 -11.40 1.57 -8.67
C CYS A 137 -12.85 1.21 -9.04
N VAL A 138 -13.82 2.02 -8.62
CA VAL A 138 -15.25 1.84 -8.91
C VAL A 138 -15.68 2.47 -10.23
N SER A 139 -16.75 1.93 -10.82
CA SER A 139 -17.36 2.42 -12.06
C SER A 139 -18.65 3.20 -11.82
N LEU A 140 -19.03 4.04 -12.79
CA LEU A 140 -20.27 4.82 -12.72
C LEU A 140 -21.50 3.90 -12.72
N GLY A 141 -22.40 4.10 -11.75
CA GLY A 141 -23.61 3.29 -11.57
C GLY A 141 -23.39 1.99 -10.78
N GLU A 142 -22.17 1.72 -10.30
CA GLU A 142 -21.88 0.54 -9.48
C GLU A 142 -22.47 0.68 -8.07
N PRO A 143 -23.13 -0.37 -7.53
CA PRO A 143 -23.53 -0.40 -6.13
C PRO A 143 -22.31 -0.63 -5.23
N VAL A 144 -22.22 0.09 -4.13
CA VAL A 144 -21.12 0.00 -3.16
C VAL A 144 -21.67 -0.12 -1.76
N GLU A 145 -21.03 -0.92 -0.91
CA GLU A 145 -21.40 -1.10 0.48
C GLU A 145 -20.53 -0.24 1.40
N ARG A 146 -21.00 -0.06 2.63
CA ARG A 146 -20.21 0.62 3.66
C ARG A 146 -18.94 -0.19 3.94
N GLY A 147 -17.79 0.47 3.85
CA GLY A 147 -16.48 -0.16 4.04
C GLY A 147 -15.80 -0.61 2.74
N ASP A 148 -16.46 -0.46 1.58
CA ASP A 148 -15.83 -0.76 0.30
C ASP A 148 -14.78 0.30 -0.09
N VAL A 149 -13.73 -0.15 -0.75
CA VAL A 149 -12.69 0.72 -1.30
C VAL A 149 -13.20 1.34 -2.58
N LEU A 150 -13.24 2.67 -2.63
CA LEU A 150 -13.67 3.49 -3.77
C LEU A 150 -12.50 3.92 -4.65
N ALA A 151 -11.35 4.15 -4.02
CA ALA A 151 -10.11 4.47 -4.71
C ALA A 151 -8.93 3.80 -4.03
N ASP A 152 -8.08 3.19 -4.85
CA ASP A 152 -6.79 2.65 -4.42
C ASP A 152 -5.81 3.79 -4.16
N GLY A 153 -4.96 3.58 -3.16
CA GLY A 153 -3.81 4.42 -2.85
C GLY A 153 -2.52 3.96 -3.55
N PRO A 154 -1.37 4.52 -3.16
CA PRO A 154 -0.08 4.01 -3.61
C PRO A 154 0.13 2.58 -3.09
N SER A 155 0.62 1.68 -3.96
CA SER A 155 0.85 0.26 -3.63
C SER A 155 -0.39 -0.49 -3.14
N THR A 156 -1.57 -0.18 -3.69
CA THR A 156 -2.78 -0.99 -3.49
C THR A 156 -3.45 -1.25 -4.84
N ASP A 157 -4.06 -2.42 -5.00
CA ASP A 157 -4.80 -2.83 -6.18
C ASP A 157 -6.11 -3.50 -5.75
N LEU A 158 -7.25 -2.92 -6.14
CA LEU A 158 -8.60 -3.38 -5.79
C LEU A 158 -8.81 -3.58 -4.28
N GLY A 159 -8.25 -2.69 -3.47
CA GLY A 159 -8.33 -2.74 -2.02
C GLY A 159 -7.42 -3.77 -1.35
N GLU A 160 -6.51 -4.41 -2.09
CA GLU A 160 -5.46 -5.28 -1.55
C GLU A 160 -4.10 -4.57 -1.59
N LEU A 161 -3.25 -4.83 -0.59
CA LEU A 161 -1.88 -4.33 -0.57
C LEU A 161 -1.02 -4.97 -1.68
N ALA A 162 -0.46 -4.12 -2.54
CA ALA A 162 0.33 -4.46 -3.72
C ALA A 162 1.67 -3.70 -3.69
N LEU A 163 2.59 -4.11 -2.79
CA LEU A 163 3.89 -3.46 -2.59
C LEU A 163 4.86 -3.60 -3.78
N GLY A 164 4.65 -4.59 -4.65
CA GLY A 164 5.53 -4.90 -5.77
C GLY A 164 4.76 -5.54 -6.92
N GLN A 165 5.43 -6.36 -7.73
CA GLN A 165 4.82 -7.02 -8.87
C GLN A 165 5.26 -8.47 -9.02
N ASN A 166 4.36 -9.32 -9.53
CA ASN A 166 4.63 -10.75 -9.70
C ASN A 166 5.43 -10.99 -10.98
N MET A 167 6.55 -11.70 -10.87
CA MET A 167 7.44 -11.99 -11.99
C MET A 167 7.50 -13.49 -12.28
N ARG A 168 7.69 -13.84 -13.56
CA ARG A 168 8.04 -15.22 -13.92
C ARG A 168 9.52 -15.43 -13.63
N VAL A 169 9.81 -16.25 -12.63
CA VAL A 169 11.17 -16.55 -12.16
C VAL A 169 11.53 -18.00 -12.49
N ALA A 170 12.80 -18.25 -12.80
CA ALA A 170 13.36 -19.58 -12.98
C ALA A 170 14.62 -19.74 -12.12
N PHE A 171 14.74 -20.86 -11.42
CA PHE A 171 15.92 -21.19 -10.63
C PHE A 171 16.88 -22.02 -11.47
N MET A 172 17.92 -21.39 -12.02
CA MET A 172 19.00 -22.05 -12.73
C MET A 172 20.25 -21.18 -12.75
N PRO A 173 21.46 -21.75 -12.76
CA PRO A 173 22.67 -20.97 -13.02
C PRO A 173 22.65 -20.42 -14.46
N TRP A 174 23.03 -19.16 -14.64
CA TRP A 174 23.06 -18.52 -15.96
C TRP A 174 24.36 -17.75 -16.18
N ASN A 175 25.36 -18.43 -16.76
CA ASN A 175 26.64 -17.86 -17.18
C ASN A 175 27.35 -16.98 -16.13
N GLY A 176 27.11 -17.24 -14.83
CA GLY A 176 27.68 -16.45 -13.72
C GLY A 176 27.03 -15.09 -13.48
N TYR A 177 26.01 -14.69 -14.25
CA TYR A 177 25.31 -13.42 -14.02
C TYR A 177 24.43 -13.41 -12.78
N ASN A 178 24.04 -14.59 -12.29
CA ASN A 178 23.36 -14.77 -11.01
C ASN A 178 24.30 -15.37 -9.94
N PHE A 179 25.56 -14.98 -9.96
CA PHE A 179 26.52 -15.37 -8.92
C PHE A 179 26.18 -14.68 -7.58
N GLU A 180 26.38 -15.41 -6.48
CA GLU A 180 25.90 -15.04 -5.13
C GLU A 180 24.39 -14.72 -5.14
N ASP A 181 24.01 -13.51 -4.74
CA ASP A 181 22.62 -13.03 -4.67
C ASP A 181 22.30 -12.06 -5.82
N SER A 182 23.10 -12.06 -6.89
CA SER A 182 22.86 -11.21 -8.06
C SER A 182 21.63 -11.67 -8.85
N ILE A 183 20.85 -10.72 -9.34
CA ILE A 183 19.62 -10.99 -10.11
C ILE A 183 19.82 -10.61 -11.56
N LEU A 184 19.63 -11.56 -12.48
CA LEU A 184 19.52 -11.30 -13.90
C LEU A 184 18.06 -11.02 -14.27
N VAL A 185 17.81 -9.90 -14.93
CA VAL A 185 16.47 -9.46 -15.34
C VAL A 185 16.37 -9.41 -16.87
N SER A 186 15.22 -9.79 -17.41
CA SER A 186 14.94 -9.68 -18.85
C SER A 186 14.66 -8.22 -19.24
N GLU A 187 15.11 -7.80 -20.41
CA GLU A 187 14.80 -6.47 -20.98
C GLU A 187 13.27 -6.20 -21.05
N ARG A 188 12.47 -7.26 -21.20
CA ARG A 188 11.01 -7.16 -21.24
C ARG A 188 10.42 -6.44 -20.02
N VAL A 189 11.05 -6.59 -18.84
CA VAL A 189 10.59 -5.96 -17.60
C VAL A 189 10.69 -4.42 -17.68
N VAL A 190 11.73 -3.94 -18.36
CA VAL A 190 11.94 -2.51 -18.61
C VAL A 190 10.98 -2.02 -19.70
N GLN A 191 10.80 -2.79 -20.77
CA GLN A 191 9.87 -2.43 -21.86
C GLN A 191 8.40 -2.33 -21.39
N GLU A 192 8.04 -3.07 -20.35
CA GLU A 192 6.70 -3.06 -19.74
C GLU A 192 6.56 -2.01 -18.59
N ASP A 193 7.61 -1.23 -18.29
CA ASP A 193 7.63 -0.21 -17.22
C ASP A 193 7.19 -0.75 -15.83
N ARG A 194 7.48 -2.01 -15.56
CA ARG A 194 6.96 -2.74 -14.38
C ARG A 194 7.47 -2.19 -13.06
N PHE A 195 8.77 -1.90 -12.98
CA PHE A 195 9.43 -1.36 -11.79
C PHE A 195 9.81 0.12 -11.92
N THR A 196 9.13 0.84 -12.81
CA THR A 196 9.28 2.29 -12.93
C THR A 196 8.60 2.97 -11.73
N THR A 197 9.29 3.89 -11.05
CA THR A 197 8.77 4.61 -9.87
C THR A 197 8.69 6.12 -10.13
N ILE A 198 7.75 6.79 -9.49
CA ILE A 198 7.62 8.26 -9.57
C ILE A 198 8.18 8.89 -8.30
N HIS A 199 9.14 9.80 -8.46
CA HIS A 199 9.72 10.58 -7.38
C HIS A 199 9.39 12.05 -7.54
N ILE A 200 9.02 12.69 -6.44
CA ILE A 200 8.65 14.11 -6.40
C ILE A 200 9.60 14.82 -5.44
N GLN A 201 10.32 15.80 -5.98
CA GLN A 201 11.23 16.65 -5.21
C GLN A 201 10.69 18.07 -5.17
N GLU A 202 10.74 18.66 -3.99
CA GLU A 202 10.39 20.05 -3.76
C GLU A 202 11.68 20.86 -3.61
N LEU A 203 11.84 21.85 -4.49
CA LEU A 203 12.98 22.76 -4.50
C LEU A 203 12.45 24.13 -4.10
N ALA A 204 13.00 24.70 -3.03
CA ALA A 204 12.61 26.02 -2.55
C ALA A 204 13.71 27.03 -2.89
N CYS A 205 13.32 28.13 -3.51
CA CYS A 205 14.16 29.32 -3.67
C CYS A 205 13.66 30.40 -2.71
N VAL A 206 14.56 31.00 -1.95
CA VAL A 206 14.22 32.06 -1.00
C VAL A 206 15.08 33.26 -1.34
N SER A 207 14.45 34.37 -1.72
CA SER A 207 15.10 35.68 -1.76
C SER A 207 15.02 36.32 -0.37
N ARG A 208 16.11 36.92 0.09
CA ARG A 208 16.20 37.58 1.40
C ARG A 208 16.65 39.02 1.26
N ASP A 209 16.25 39.83 2.23
CA ASP A 209 16.82 41.15 2.44
C ASP A 209 18.19 41.05 3.08
N THR A 210 19.21 41.52 2.37
CA THR A 210 20.57 41.64 2.90
C THR A 210 20.84 43.09 3.31
N LYS A 211 21.95 43.32 4.02
CA LYS A 211 22.38 44.69 4.36
C LYS A 211 22.77 45.53 3.13
N LEU A 212 23.05 44.90 1.99
CA LEU A 212 23.42 45.56 0.74
C LEU A 212 22.20 45.85 -0.15
N GLY A 213 21.03 45.32 0.22
CA GLY A 213 19.77 45.46 -0.52
C GLY A 213 18.97 44.15 -0.58
N PRO A 214 17.72 44.23 -1.06
CA PRO A 214 16.89 43.06 -1.34
C PRO A 214 17.47 42.22 -2.47
N GLU A 215 17.40 40.90 -2.33
CA GLU A 215 17.61 39.98 -3.44
C GLU A 215 16.36 39.96 -4.35
N GLU A 216 16.53 39.96 -5.67
CA GLU A 216 15.43 39.91 -6.62
C GLU A 216 15.39 38.55 -7.34
N ILE A 217 14.19 37.96 -7.44
CA ILE A 217 13.96 36.78 -8.29
C ILE A 217 13.61 37.29 -9.69
N THR A 218 14.64 37.50 -10.50
CA THR A 218 14.53 37.97 -11.89
C THR A 218 15.13 36.97 -12.87
N ALA A 219 14.66 37.03 -14.13
CA ALA A 219 15.23 36.26 -15.23
C ALA A 219 16.50 36.90 -15.82
N ASP A 220 16.84 38.13 -15.42
CA ASP A 220 18.08 38.81 -15.79
C ASP A 220 19.27 38.25 -14.98
N ILE A 221 19.85 37.16 -15.46
CA ILE A 221 20.94 36.44 -14.79
C ILE A 221 22.27 36.83 -15.45
N PRO A 222 23.21 37.43 -14.70
CA PRO A 222 24.48 37.86 -15.27
C PRO A 222 25.33 36.67 -15.73
N ASN A 223 25.96 36.80 -16.89
CA ASN A 223 26.86 35.81 -17.49
C ASN A 223 26.23 34.45 -17.82
N VAL A 224 24.89 34.37 -17.93
CA VAL A 224 24.17 33.22 -18.48
C VAL A 224 23.52 33.64 -19.79
N GLY A 225 23.84 32.93 -20.87
CA GLY A 225 23.30 33.16 -22.22
C GLY A 225 22.22 32.18 -22.59
#